data_AF-A0AA35U1Y1-F1
#
_entry.id   AF-A0AA35U1Y1-F1
#
_cell.length_a   1.000
_cell.length_b   1.000
_cell.length_c   1.000
_cell.angle_alpha   90.00
_cell.angle_beta   90.00
_cell.angle_gamma   90.00
#
_symmetry.space_group_name_H-M   'P 1'
#
loop_
_entity.id
_entity.type
_entity.pdbx_description
1 polymer ?
#
loop_
_entity_poly.entity_id
_entity_poly.type
_entity_poly.pdbx_seq_one_letter_code
_entity_poly.pdbx_strand_id
1 'polypeptide(L)'
;MTDEETKLQCYNKGCLKQYSSEEDVDGACVHHPGVPVFHDAMKGWSCCKKRSTDFTDFLNIPGCTVGRHNPVKPVEPERIKQKPLAKGEEIIVKALLPKQNQQMERPS
;
A
#
# COMPACT_ATOMS: atom_id res chain seq x y z
N MET A 1 37.99 -19.91 2.15
CA MET A 1 36.86 -19.85 1.20
C MET A 1 35.67 -19.47 2.06
N THR A 2 35.43 -18.18 2.23
CA THR A 2 34.32 -17.68 3.06
C THR A 2 33.09 -17.62 2.17
N ASP A 3 32.06 -18.33 2.62
CA ASP A 3 30.78 -18.53 2.00
C ASP A 3 30.23 -17.26 1.35
N GLU A 4 29.90 -17.37 0.07
CA GLU A 4 29.20 -16.33 -0.69
C GLU A 4 27.82 -16.15 -0.04
N GLU A 5 27.69 -15.13 0.81
CA GLU A 5 26.49 -14.86 1.58
C GLU A 5 25.33 -14.51 0.63
N THR A 6 24.42 -15.45 0.42
CA THR A 6 23.20 -15.24 -0.38
C THR A 6 22.26 -14.28 0.34
N LYS A 7 22.36 -12.98 0.03
CA LYS A 7 21.45 -11.96 0.57
C LYS A 7 20.07 -12.07 -0.07
N LEU A 8 19.03 -12.17 0.76
CA LEU A 8 17.64 -12.19 0.33
C LEU A 8 17.05 -10.79 0.36
N GLN A 9 16.13 -10.48 -0.55
CA GLN A 9 15.41 -9.20 -0.54
C GLN A 9 14.09 -9.34 0.22
N CYS A 10 13.83 -8.42 1.14
CA CYS A 10 12.57 -8.35 1.85
C CYS A 10 11.48 -7.70 0.97
N TYR A 11 10.34 -8.38 0.83
CA TYR A 11 9.18 -7.91 0.08
C TYR A 11 8.06 -7.37 0.97
N ASN A 12 8.27 -7.26 2.28
CA ASN A 12 7.34 -6.55 3.15
C ASN A 12 7.32 -5.06 2.81
N LYS A 13 6.11 -4.48 2.75
CA LYS A 13 5.90 -3.10 2.29
C LYS A 13 6.56 -2.11 3.24
N GLY A 14 7.40 -1.24 2.70
CA GLY A 14 8.16 -0.25 3.49
C GLY A 14 9.44 -0.77 4.16
N CYS A 15 9.79 -2.06 4.00
CA CYS A 15 11.07 -2.58 4.47
C CYS A 15 12.14 -2.52 3.36
N LEU A 16 11.92 -3.26 2.26
CA LEU A 16 12.77 -3.33 1.06
C LEU A 16 14.28 -3.59 1.29
N LYS A 17 14.69 -3.94 2.51
CA LYS A 17 16.08 -4.25 2.84
C LYS A 17 16.51 -5.60 2.25
N GLN A 18 17.78 -5.69 1.87
CA GLN A 18 18.45 -6.97 1.69
C GLN A 18 18.97 -7.43 3.05
N TYR A 19 18.82 -8.71 3.35
CA TYR A 19 19.17 -9.30 4.64
C TYR A 19 19.82 -10.67 4.44
N SER A 20 20.71 -11.06 5.35
CA SER A 20 21.25 -12.42 5.41
C SER A 20 20.39 -13.32 6.29
N SER A 21 20.63 -14.64 6.23
CA SER A 21 19.94 -15.60 7.09
C SER A 21 20.15 -15.36 8.59
N GLU A 22 21.25 -14.68 8.96
CA GLU A 22 21.56 -14.33 10.36
C GLU A 22 20.72 -13.14 10.86
N GLU A 23 20.27 -12.28 9.94
CA GLU A 23 19.45 -11.10 10.23
C GLU A 23 17.95 -11.42 10.27
N ASP A 24 17.51 -12.63 9.92
CA ASP A 24 16.11 -13.06 9.98
C ASP A 24 15.66 -13.42 11.41
N VAL A 25 15.77 -12.44 12.31
CA VAL A 25 15.30 -12.54 13.68
C VAL A 25 13.93 -11.87 13.84
N ASP A 26 13.20 -12.29 14.86
CA ASP A 26 11.91 -11.68 15.19
C ASP A 26 12.11 -10.21 15.57
N GLY A 27 11.48 -9.30 14.82
CA GLY A 27 11.59 -7.85 15.02
C GLY A 27 12.61 -7.13 14.13
N ALA A 28 13.38 -7.83 13.30
CA ALA A 28 14.33 -7.21 12.36
C ALA A 28 13.66 -6.42 11.21
N CYS A 29 12.44 -6.81 10.85
CA CYS A 29 11.68 -6.19 9.78
C CYS A 29 10.67 -5.18 10.33
N VAL A 30 10.86 -3.90 10.00
CA VAL A 30 9.86 -2.84 10.23
C VAL A 30 9.10 -2.61 8.92
N HIS A 31 7.79 -2.88 8.90
CA HIS A 31 6.99 -2.84 7.68
C HIS A 31 5.54 -2.38 7.93
N HIS A 32 4.81 -2.17 6.84
CA HIS A 32 3.36 -1.93 6.84
C HIS A 32 2.62 -3.22 6.47
N PRO A 33 1.78 -3.80 7.35
CA PRO A 33 0.93 -4.94 7.01
C PRO A 33 -0.32 -4.51 6.22
N GLY A 34 -0.63 -3.22 6.19
CA GLY A 34 -1.79 -2.66 5.50
C GLY A 34 -1.57 -2.42 4.01
N VAL A 35 -2.62 -1.91 3.37
CA VAL A 35 -2.62 -1.51 1.96
C VAL A 35 -2.44 0.01 1.82
N PRO A 36 -1.90 0.50 0.69
CA PRO A 36 -1.94 1.92 0.36
C PRO A 36 -3.37 2.43 0.31
N VAL A 37 -3.62 3.62 0.85
CA VAL A 37 -4.92 4.31 0.88
C VAL A 37 -4.71 5.75 0.42
N PHE A 38 -5.52 6.18 -0.54
CA PHE A 38 -5.46 7.50 -1.16
C PHE A 38 -6.85 8.18 -1.09
N HIS A 39 -6.98 9.21 -0.25
CA HIS A 39 -8.21 10.01 -0.10
C HIS A 39 -7.86 11.47 0.17
N ASP A 40 -8.63 12.42 -0.36
CA ASP A 40 -8.47 13.87 -0.08
C ASP A 40 -7.05 14.41 -0.31
N ALA A 41 -6.41 13.98 -1.42
CA ALA A 41 -5.01 14.24 -1.75
C ALA A 41 -3.96 13.69 -0.74
N MET A 42 -4.42 13.00 0.31
CA MET A 42 -3.58 12.36 1.32
C MET A 42 -3.31 10.89 0.94
N LYS A 43 -2.06 10.48 1.10
CA LYS A 43 -1.55 9.14 0.83
C LYS A 43 -1.06 8.52 2.13
N GLY A 44 -1.37 7.25 2.36
CA GLY A 44 -0.82 6.53 3.51
C GLY A 44 -1.19 5.07 3.52
N TRP A 45 -1.05 4.45 4.68
CA TRP A 45 -1.25 3.02 4.85
C TRP A 45 -2.50 2.76 5.71
N SER A 46 -3.25 1.68 5.43
CA SER A 46 -4.43 1.34 6.25
C SER A 46 -4.07 0.89 7.67
N CYS A 47 -2.84 0.42 7.88
CA CYS A 47 -2.36 -0.08 9.18
C CYS A 47 -1.92 1.02 10.16
N CYS A 48 -1.80 2.28 9.75
CA CYS A 48 -1.36 3.35 10.64
C CYS A 48 -1.97 4.72 10.27
N LYS A 49 -1.76 5.71 11.15
CA LYS A 49 -2.30 7.07 10.98
C LYS A 49 -1.39 8.01 10.20
N LYS A 50 -0.15 7.61 9.88
CA LYS A 50 0.80 8.46 9.13
C LYS A 50 0.31 8.64 7.70
N ARG A 51 0.31 9.89 7.24
CA ARG A 51 -0.16 10.30 5.91
C ARG A 51 0.81 11.35 5.33
N SER A 52 0.90 11.43 4.00
CA SER A 52 1.60 12.50 3.29
C SER A 52 0.82 12.93 2.06
N THR A 53 0.96 14.20 1.65
CA THR A 53 0.46 14.72 0.38
C THR A 53 1.41 14.44 -0.78
N ASP A 54 2.71 14.24 -0.50
CA ASP A 54 3.72 13.90 -1.51
C ASP A 54 3.87 12.38 -1.70
N PHE A 55 4.16 11.96 -2.93
CA PHE A 55 4.29 10.53 -3.25
C PHE A 55 5.60 9.93 -2.75
N THR A 56 6.71 10.69 -2.82
CA THR A 56 8.02 10.25 -2.33
C THR A 56 7.98 10.09 -0.82
N ASP A 57 7.40 11.06 -0.13
CA ASP A 57 7.21 10.99 1.32
C ASP A 57 6.33 9.80 1.73
N PHE A 58 5.26 9.52 0.98
CA PHE A 58 4.42 8.34 1.20
C PHE A 58 5.22 7.03 1.12
N LEU A 59 6.08 6.87 0.12
CA LEU A 59 6.94 5.69 -0.03
C LEU A 59 7.96 5.58 1.11
N ASN A 60 8.42 6.73 1.64
CA ASN A 60 9.38 6.80 2.73
C ASN A 60 8.75 6.69 4.13
N ILE A 61 7.42 6.57 4.26
CA ILE A 61 6.78 6.39 5.57
C ILE A 61 7.33 5.12 6.23
N PRO A 62 8.00 5.20 7.39
CA PRO A 62 8.57 4.03 8.04
C PRO A 62 7.46 3.08 8.46
N GLY A 63 7.72 1.77 8.33
CA GLY A 63 6.81 0.71 8.76
C GLY A 63 6.29 0.92 10.18
N CYS A 64 5.06 0.49 10.43
CA CYS A 64 4.41 0.62 11.74
C CYS A 64 4.41 -0.68 12.56
N THR A 65 4.85 -1.79 11.98
CA THR A 65 4.82 -3.12 12.59
C THR A 65 6.20 -3.75 12.51
N VAL A 66 6.60 -4.44 13.58
CA VAL A 66 7.83 -5.23 13.65
C VAL A 66 7.51 -6.71 13.43
N GLY A 67 8.40 -7.43 12.75
CA GLY A 67 8.25 -8.85 12.46
C GLY A 67 9.48 -9.42 11.77
N ARG A 68 9.33 -10.55 11.07
CA ARG A 68 10.39 -11.17 10.27
C ARG A 68 10.42 -10.66 8.84
N HIS A 69 11.55 -10.85 8.16
CA HIS A 69 11.65 -10.50 6.76
C HIS A 69 10.86 -11.50 5.90
N ASN A 70 10.45 -11.06 4.70
CA ASN A 70 9.72 -11.91 3.76
C ASN A 70 10.50 -12.03 2.45
N PRO A 71 11.07 -13.19 2.12
CA PRO A 71 11.81 -13.40 0.87
C PRO A 71 10.91 -13.64 -0.34
N VAL A 72 9.60 -13.84 -0.14
CA VAL A 72 8.67 -14.21 -1.21
C VAL A 72 8.27 -12.98 -2.02
N LYS A 73 8.66 -12.94 -3.29
CA LYS A 73 8.21 -11.92 -4.24
C LYS A 73 6.69 -12.03 -4.42
N PRO A 74 5.91 -10.96 -4.20
CA PRO A 74 4.48 -10.96 -4.47
C PRO A 74 4.23 -11.23 -5.95
N VAL A 75 3.23 -12.06 -6.25
CA VAL A 75 2.79 -12.29 -7.62
C VAL A 75 2.32 -10.96 -8.21
N GLU A 76 2.85 -10.58 -9.36
CA GLU A 76 2.38 -9.38 -10.05
C GLU A 76 0.91 -9.54 -10.41
N PRO A 77 0.03 -8.58 -10.09
CA PRO A 77 -1.36 -8.66 -10.50
C PRO A 77 -1.43 -8.67 -12.02
N GLU A 78 -2.25 -9.56 -12.59
CA GLU A 78 -2.47 -9.58 -14.04
C GLU A 78 -3.01 -8.23 -14.49
N ARG A 79 -2.33 -7.61 -15.45
CA ARG A 79 -2.80 -6.37 -16.05
C ARG A 79 -4.10 -6.67 -16.78
N ILE A 80 -5.22 -6.20 -16.24
CA ILE A 80 -6.51 -6.24 -16.92
C ILE A 80 -6.33 -5.50 -18.25
N LYS A 81 -6.42 -6.24 -19.36
CA LYS A 81 -6.44 -5.65 -20.70
C LYS A 81 -7.74 -4.85 -20.81
N GLN A 82 -7.68 -3.56 -20.52
CA GLN A 82 -8.79 -2.66 -20.82
C GLN A 82 -9.03 -2.73 -22.32
N LYS A 83 -10.23 -3.15 -22.73
CA LYS A 83 -10.64 -3.02 -24.13
C LYS A 83 -10.60 -1.53 -24.48
N PRO A 84 -9.97 -1.13 -25.59
CA PRO A 84 -10.00 0.24 -26.03
C PRO A 84 -11.46 0.69 -26.13
N LEU A 85 -11.78 1.84 -25.52
CA LEU A 85 -13.08 2.49 -25.70
C LEU A 85 -13.28 2.70 -27.20
N ALA A 86 -14.34 2.14 -27.77
CA ALA A 86 -14.63 2.29 -29.19
C ALA A 86 -14.78 3.79 -29.52
N LYS A 87 -14.20 4.24 -30.63
CA LYS A 87 -14.35 5.63 -31.09
C LYS A 87 -15.83 5.95 -31.23
N GLY A 88 -16.34 6.85 -30.38
CA GLY A 88 -17.72 7.36 -30.44
C GLY A 88 -18.60 7.03 -29.23
N GLU A 89 -18.10 6.34 -28.21
CA GLU A 89 -18.88 6.06 -26.98
C GLU A 89 -18.64 7.15 -25.93
N GLU A 90 -19.61 8.05 -25.76
CA GLU A 90 -19.61 9.07 -24.72
C GLU A 90 -20.06 8.45 -23.39
N ILE A 91 -19.15 8.38 -22.41
CA ILE A 91 -19.45 7.83 -21.09
C ILE A 91 -20.22 8.89 -20.29
N ILE A 92 -21.55 8.92 -20.42
CA ILE A 92 -22.41 9.81 -19.62
C ILE A 92 -22.50 9.25 -18.19
N VAL A 93 -21.62 9.73 -17.32
CA VAL A 93 -21.69 9.43 -15.89
C VAL A 93 -22.84 10.24 -15.29
N LYS A 94 -24.05 9.65 -15.23
CA LYS A 94 -25.15 10.25 -14.45
C LYS A 94 -24.77 10.22 -12.98
N ALA A 95 -24.41 11.38 -12.44
CA ALA A 95 -24.28 11.58 -11.01
C ALA A 95 -25.60 11.16 -10.34
N LEU A 96 -25.56 10.11 -9.52
CA LEU A 96 -26.67 9.78 -8.64
C LEU A 96 -26.84 10.98 -7.71
N LEU A 97 -27.93 11.71 -7.88
CA LEU A 97 -28.32 12.78 -6.97
C LEU A 97 -28.31 12.20 -5.55
N PRO A 98 -27.70 12.89 -4.57
CA PRO A 98 -27.73 12.43 -3.19
C PRO A 98 -29.19 12.32 -2.75
N LYS A 99 -29.60 11.11 -2.33
CA LYS A 99 -30.86 10.94 -1.61
C LYS A 99 -30.79 11.87 -0.41
N GLN A 100 -31.75 12.80 -0.30
CA GLN A 100 -31.83 13.73 0.84
C GLN A 100 -31.72 12.93 2.13
N ASN A 101 -30.59 13.11 2.81
CA ASN A 101 -30.35 12.55 4.12
C ASN A 101 -31.36 13.19 5.07
N GLN A 102 -32.27 12.39 5.63
CA GLN A 102 -33.15 12.84 6.70
C GLN A 102 -32.25 13.29 7.85
N GLN A 103 -32.28 14.58 8.16
CA GLN A 103 -31.59 15.14 9.31
C GLN A 103 -32.15 14.47 10.57
N MET A 104 -31.36 13.63 11.22
CA MET A 104 -31.58 13.35 12.63
C MET A 104 -30.83 14.42 13.40
N GLU A 105 -31.56 15.27 14.12
CA GLU A 105 -31.01 16.37 14.89
C GLU A 105 -30.04 15.86 15.96
N ARG A 106 -28.92 16.60 16.10
CA ARG A 106 -27.91 16.35 17.13
C ARG A 106 -28.51 16.70 18.50
N PRO A 107 -28.60 15.75 19.46
CA PRO A 107 -29.08 16.07 20.80
C PRO A 107 -28.15 17.08 21.49
N SER A 108 -28.78 17.99 22.22
CA SER A 108 -28.15 19.11 22.96
C SER A 108 -27.23 18.66 24.09
#